data_AF-A0A819FX72-F1
#
_entry.id   AF-A0A819FX72-F1
#
_cell.length_a   1.000
_cell.length_b   1.000
_cell.length_c   1.000
_cell.angle_alpha   90.00
_cell.angle_beta   90.00
_cell.angle_gamma   90.00
#
_symmetry.space_group_name_H-M   'P 1'
#
loop_
_entity.id
_entity.type
_entity.pdbx_description
1 polymer ?
#
loop_
_entity_poly.entity_id
_entity_poly.type
_entity_poly.pdbx_seq_one_letter_code
_entity_poly.pdbx_strand_id
1 'polypeptide(L)'
;MNESILNHLFLPHYLPSSADDDFLIKSNHQHEYMILEYMKEYLNLFESTNDTNKLSIFSVLISCVKHWSILQNPQTFTEANLQSIITQLTPGSFLPLYFHAQNAAILIEIEENNIHQPLISSWQVLLPTAEITSSLVPHLSCFPVTTYRLNDRSHLSSQVHCELLMDFMYNTIEYSKSYKAYRQVDEIRDVPESHYVCQWWIQQFQGIKIENNSNLSIQFKKKHRDQIRWNNAQIPFRRSGLWMTIKVVFHIILSKRLGHISTVIYKLFITHFLVYVICKADPNISTDLLVHCIRKIVRRVNKIEHLLLSIDVNDVNEWVQNMKYEIQMKINQVLPKPEWQNSIQVNGETKYQLFMKNFRLNDFDIYKHSYHELNAYLNNQNLSQTFDFFPGSNNYDEFSHVNQDDDIPSIKEFTEKFNYTIGIALTRIEF
;
A
#
# COMPACT_ATOMS: atom_id res chain seq x y z
N MET A 1 3.87 -4.99 -14.55
CA MET A 1 3.30 -5.14 -13.20
C MET A 1 1.80 -5.26 -13.35
N ASN A 2 1.14 -6.20 -12.67
CA ASN A 2 -0.29 -6.49 -12.88
C ASN A 2 -1.22 -5.47 -12.17
N GLU A 3 -2.50 -5.50 -12.55
CA GLU A 3 -3.56 -4.65 -12.01
C GLU A 3 -3.81 -4.88 -10.50
N SER A 4 -3.76 -6.13 -10.04
CA SER A 4 -3.89 -6.47 -8.62
C SER A 4 -2.88 -5.69 -7.76
N ILE A 5 -1.58 -5.72 -8.08
CA ILE A 5 -0.57 -5.00 -7.31
C ILE A 5 -0.85 -3.48 -7.31
N LEU A 6 -1.27 -2.90 -8.44
CA LEU A 6 -1.66 -1.49 -8.49
C LEU A 6 -2.84 -1.18 -7.58
N ASN A 7 -3.83 -2.07 -7.48
CA ASN A 7 -4.97 -1.91 -6.58
C ASN A 7 -4.52 -1.80 -5.11
N HIS A 8 -3.57 -2.66 -4.69
CA HIS A 8 -3.01 -2.63 -3.33
C HIS A 8 -2.13 -1.38 -3.06
N LEU A 9 -1.38 -0.91 -4.05
CA LEU A 9 -0.49 0.26 -3.94
C LEU A 9 -1.24 1.60 -4.00
N PHE A 10 -2.17 1.74 -4.94
CA PHE A 10 -2.86 3.00 -5.21
C PHE A 10 -4.21 3.10 -4.53
N LEU A 11 -4.92 2.00 -4.30
CA LEU A 11 -6.30 1.96 -3.76
C LEU A 11 -7.28 2.71 -4.70
N PRO A 12 -7.76 2.10 -5.80
CA PRO A 12 -8.69 2.73 -6.75
C PRO A 12 -9.99 3.21 -6.10
N HIS A 13 -10.71 4.10 -6.79
CA HIS A 13 -12.04 4.52 -6.34
C HIS A 13 -13.02 3.33 -6.33
N TYR A 14 -12.99 2.52 -7.39
CA TYR A 14 -13.71 1.26 -7.45
C TYR A 14 -12.77 0.14 -7.00
N LEU A 15 -12.88 -0.22 -5.72
CA LEU A 15 -12.16 -1.39 -5.20
C LEU A 15 -12.72 -2.69 -5.79
N PRO A 16 -11.88 -3.72 -5.91
CA PRO A 16 -12.33 -5.08 -6.19
C PRO A 16 -13.47 -5.49 -5.25
N SER A 17 -14.41 -6.27 -5.77
CA SER A 17 -15.57 -6.76 -5.00
C SER A 17 -15.23 -7.88 -4.01
N SER A 18 -14.11 -8.56 -4.23
CA SER A 18 -13.60 -9.69 -3.45
C SER A 18 -12.09 -9.53 -3.23
N ALA A 19 -11.56 -10.29 -2.27
CA ALA A 19 -10.12 -10.43 -2.11
C ALA A 19 -9.49 -11.05 -3.37
N ASP A 20 -8.25 -10.63 -3.65
CA ASP A 20 -7.37 -11.30 -4.60
C ASP A 20 -6.87 -12.60 -3.96
N ASP A 21 -6.95 -13.72 -4.68
CA ASP A 21 -6.61 -15.06 -4.15
C ASP A 21 -5.19 -15.11 -3.55
N ASP A 22 -4.25 -14.38 -4.16
CA ASP A 22 -2.86 -14.28 -3.71
C ASP A 22 -2.71 -13.57 -2.37
N PHE A 23 -3.65 -12.72 -1.96
CA PHE A 23 -3.59 -11.97 -0.70
C PHE A 23 -4.37 -12.67 0.43
N LEU A 24 -4.91 -13.86 0.17
CA LEU A 24 -5.56 -14.70 1.18
C LEU A 24 -4.52 -15.36 2.08
N ILE A 25 -4.81 -15.52 3.37
CA ILE A 25 -3.84 -16.02 4.36
C ILE A 25 -3.23 -17.39 3.98
N LYS A 26 -4.01 -18.26 3.32
CA LYS A 26 -3.58 -19.61 2.90
C LYS A 26 -2.86 -19.65 1.54
N SER A 27 -2.69 -18.51 0.89
CA SER A 27 -1.96 -18.43 -0.39
C SER A 27 -0.44 -18.50 -0.17
N ASN A 28 0.31 -18.47 -1.27
CA ASN A 28 1.76 -18.30 -1.25
C ASN A 28 2.21 -16.82 -1.25
N HIS A 29 1.27 -15.86 -1.20
CA HIS A 29 1.51 -14.41 -1.16
C HIS A 29 2.51 -13.90 -2.21
N GLN A 30 2.50 -14.47 -3.41
CA GLN A 30 3.49 -14.20 -4.45
C GLN A 30 3.37 -12.79 -5.04
N HIS A 31 2.17 -12.34 -5.40
CA HIS A 31 1.94 -10.96 -5.85
C HIS A 31 2.16 -9.94 -4.73
N GLU A 32 1.79 -10.27 -3.49
CA GLU A 32 2.12 -9.42 -2.35
C GLU A 32 3.65 -9.29 -2.20
N TYR A 33 4.38 -10.41 -2.22
CA TYR A 33 5.84 -10.45 -2.19
C TYR A 33 6.48 -9.67 -3.36
N MET A 34 5.90 -9.69 -4.55
CA MET A 34 6.39 -8.90 -5.70
C MET A 34 6.46 -7.40 -5.39
N ILE A 35 5.62 -6.86 -4.50
CA ILE A 35 5.72 -5.45 -4.06
C ILE A 35 7.09 -5.17 -3.44
N LEU A 36 7.58 -6.10 -2.62
CA LEU A 36 8.89 -6.00 -1.99
C LEU A 36 10.02 -6.16 -3.01
N GLU A 37 9.88 -7.07 -4.00
CA GLU A 37 10.87 -7.21 -5.08
C GLU A 37 10.92 -5.97 -5.99
N TYR A 38 9.79 -5.33 -6.32
CA TYR A 38 9.82 -4.07 -7.04
C TYR A 38 10.47 -2.95 -6.22
N MET A 39 10.28 -2.93 -4.90
CA MET A 39 10.96 -1.98 -4.03
C MET A 39 12.48 -2.22 -4.02
N LYS A 40 12.91 -3.49 -4.01
CA LYS A 40 14.32 -3.89 -4.11
C LYS A 40 14.93 -3.49 -5.45
N GLU A 41 14.26 -3.80 -6.57
CA GLU A 41 14.70 -3.40 -7.91
C GLU A 41 14.85 -1.88 -8.00
N TYR A 42 13.84 -1.15 -7.53
CA TYR A 42 13.85 0.31 -7.46
C TYR A 42 15.02 0.85 -6.62
N LEU A 43 15.27 0.28 -5.44
CA LEU A 43 16.38 0.69 -4.57
C LEU A 43 17.75 0.41 -5.20
N ASN A 44 17.89 -0.68 -5.96
CA ASN A 44 19.14 -1.00 -6.66
C ASN A 44 19.47 -0.01 -7.77
N LEU A 45 18.50 0.74 -8.32
CA LEU A 45 18.78 1.84 -9.25
C LEU A 45 19.65 2.92 -8.59
N PHE A 46 19.47 3.15 -7.29
CA PHE A 46 20.30 4.04 -6.48
C PHE A 46 21.63 3.40 -6.07
N GLU A 47 21.88 2.13 -6.36
CA GLU A 47 23.20 1.51 -6.19
C GLU A 47 24.02 1.73 -7.47
N SER A 48 23.40 1.55 -8.65
CA SER A 48 24.06 1.57 -9.95
C SER A 48 24.52 2.95 -10.47
N THR A 49 23.93 4.05 -10.02
CA THR A 49 24.31 5.40 -10.50
C THR A 49 25.60 5.85 -9.80
N ASN A 50 26.67 6.31 -10.47
CA ASN A 50 27.86 6.83 -9.74
C ASN A 50 27.65 8.26 -9.21
N ASP A 51 26.45 8.52 -8.69
CA ASP A 51 26.01 9.87 -8.33
C ASP A 51 26.56 10.27 -6.94
N THR A 52 27.35 11.34 -6.90
CA THR A 52 27.93 11.91 -5.68
C THR A 52 26.88 12.50 -4.73
N ASN A 53 25.65 12.71 -5.22
CA ASN A 53 24.54 13.29 -4.47
C ASN A 53 23.64 12.24 -3.78
N LYS A 54 24.09 10.98 -3.70
CA LYS A 54 23.34 9.93 -3.00
C LYS A 54 23.36 10.14 -1.49
N LEU A 55 22.17 10.19 -0.91
CA LEU A 55 22.01 10.14 0.54
C LEU A 55 22.50 8.78 1.06
N SER A 56 23.45 8.79 2.01
CA SER A 56 24.02 7.58 2.64
C SER A 56 22.95 6.63 3.20
N ILE A 57 21.79 7.17 3.57
CA ILE A 57 20.61 6.45 4.02
C ILE A 57 20.11 5.36 3.04
N PHE A 58 20.35 5.52 1.73
CA PHE A 58 19.92 4.50 0.76
C PHE A 58 20.66 3.18 0.92
N SER A 59 21.92 3.21 1.36
CA SER A 59 22.66 1.97 1.67
C SER A 59 21.96 1.15 2.77
N VAL A 60 21.42 1.83 3.78
CA VAL A 60 20.66 1.21 4.88
C VAL A 60 19.35 0.62 4.36
N LEU A 61 18.61 1.36 3.52
CA LEU A 61 17.36 0.88 2.93
C LEU A 61 17.59 -0.31 1.99
N ILE A 62 18.64 -0.26 1.17
CA ILE A 62 19.05 -1.35 0.26
C ILE A 62 19.36 -2.61 1.06
N SER A 63 20.21 -2.51 2.09
CA SER A 63 20.55 -3.65 2.96
C SER A 63 19.32 -4.23 3.66
N CYS A 64 18.48 -3.36 4.24
CA CYS A 64 17.23 -3.74 4.89
C CYS A 64 16.31 -4.53 3.95
N VAL A 65 16.07 -4.03 2.74
CA VAL A 65 15.21 -4.70 1.76
C VAL A 65 15.84 -5.97 1.21
N LYS A 66 17.16 -6.02 1.01
CA LYS A 66 17.86 -7.24 0.57
C LYS A 66 17.64 -8.38 1.57
N HIS A 67 17.81 -8.16 2.87
CA HIS A 67 17.54 -9.17 3.89
C HIS A 67 16.05 -9.49 4.03
N TRP A 68 15.19 -8.47 4.03
CA TRP A 68 13.74 -8.67 4.13
C TRP A 68 13.19 -9.50 2.98
N SER A 69 13.64 -9.23 1.75
CA SER A 69 13.28 -9.98 0.55
C SER A 69 13.56 -11.48 0.68
N ILE A 70 14.70 -11.85 1.27
CA ILE A 70 15.06 -13.26 1.49
C ILE A 70 14.11 -13.89 2.52
N LEU A 71 13.76 -13.15 3.58
CA LEU A 71 12.95 -13.70 4.68
C LEU A 71 11.44 -13.60 4.46
N GLN A 72 10.97 -12.78 3.52
CA GLN A 72 9.56 -12.72 3.16
C GLN A 72 9.20 -13.75 2.06
N ASN A 73 10.20 -14.31 1.38
CA ASN A 73 9.98 -15.29 0.31
C ASN A 73 9.80 -16.70 0.88
N PRO A 74 8.66 -17.37 0.62
CA PRO A 74 8.40 -18.72 1.13
C PRO A 74 9.42 -19.78 0.75
N GLN A 75 10.12 -19.61 -0.36
CA GLN A 75 11.12 -20.58 -0.84
C GLN A 75 12.46 -20.44 -0.12
N THR A 76 12.77 -19.26 0.41
CA THR A 76 14.07 -18.96 1.03
C THR A 76 13.96 -18.67 2.52
N PHE A 77 12.76 -18.52 3.06
CA PHE A 77 12.57 -18.37 4.49
C PHE A 77 12.73 -19.72 5.19
N THR A 78 13.96 -19.95 5.65
CA THR A 78 14.38 -21.13 6.40
C THR A 78 15.00 -20.70 7.72
N GLU A 79 15.00 -21.59 8.71
CA GLU A 79 15.63 -21.35 10.01
C GLU A 79 17.10 -20.93 9.85
N ALA A 80 17.84 -21.64 9.00
CA ALA A 80 19.25 -21.36 8.73
C ALA A 80 19.45 -19.95 8.13
N ASN A 81 18.61 -19.54 7.17
CA ASN A 81 18.68 -18.19 6.60
C ASN A 81 18.30 -17.12 7.61
N LEU A 82 17.28 -17.37 8.43
CA LEU A 82 16.86 -16.45 9.50
C LEU A 82 17.98 -16.25 10.53
N GLN A 83 18.57 -17.33 11.03
CA GLN A 83 19.71 -17.29 11.94
C GLN A 83 20.92 -16.60 11.31
N SER A 84 21.27 -16.96 10.07
CA SER A 84 22.40 -16.37 9.36
C SER A 84 22.21 -14.86 9.17
N ILE A 85 21.01 -14.41 8.77
CA ILE A 85 20.75 -12.99 8.57
C ILE A 85 20.79 -12.25 9.90
N ILE A 86 20.13 -12.75 10.95
CA ILE A 86 20.13 -12.14 12.29
C ILE A 86 21.56 -12.00 12.83
N THR A 87 22.41 -13.01 12.66
CA THR A 87 23.81 -12.98 13.11
C THR A 87 24.68 -12.02 12.29
N GLN A 88 24.38 -11.83 11.00
CA GLN A 88 25.12 -10.93 10.11
C GLN A 88 24.70 -9.46 10.22
N LEU A 89 23.59 -9.12 10.91
CA LEU A 89 23.17 -7.72 11.07
C LEU A 89 24.29 -6.86 11.67
N THR A 90 24.66 -5.79 10.97
CA THR A 90 25.70 -4.86 11.41
C THR A 90 25.09 -3.73 12.25
N PRO A 91 25.91 -2.98 13.01
CA PRO A 91 25.43 -1.80 13.72
C PRO A 91 24.76 -0.81 12.77
N GLY A 92 23.60 -0.30 13.15
CA GLY A 92 22.78 0.57 12.33
C GLY A 92 21.84 -0.14 11.33
N SER A 93 21.80 -1.48 11.36
CA SER A 93 20.93 -2.29 10.50
C SER A 93 19.51 -2.41 11.03
N PHE A 94 18.59 -2.65 10.09
CA PHE A 94 17.16 -2.86 10.34
C PHE A 94 16.73 -4.15 9.64
N LEU A 95 15.99 -5.00 10.34
CA LEU A 95 15.43 -6.25 9.82
C LEU A 95 13.93 -6.31 10.12
N PRO A 96 13.08 -5.96 9.16
CA PRO A 96 11.64 -6.16 9.25
C PRO A 96 11.24 -7.60 8.92
N LEU A 97 10.15 -8.07 9.54
CA LEU A 97 9.42 -9.29 9.16
C LEU A 97 7.92 -9.02 9.21
N TYR A 98 7.17 -9.54 8.23
CA TYR A 98 5.72 -9.47 8.21
C TYR A 98 5.10 -10.87 8.23
N PHE A 99 4.34 -11.16 9.28
CA PHE A 99 3.69 -12.44 9.54
C PHE A 99 2.23 -12.36 9.07
N HIS A 100 1.94 -12.87 7.87
CA HIS A 100 0.58 -12.88 7.31
C HIS A 100 -0.39 -13.66 8.21
N ALA A 101 0.04 -14.83 8.68
CA ALA A 101 -0.73 -15.74 9.53
C ALA A 101 -1.11 -15.12 10.89
N GLN A 102 -0.34 -14.13 11.34
CA GLN A 102 -0.51 -13.42 12.61
C GLN A 102 -0.90 -11.95 12.44
N ASN A 103 -1.14 -11.46 11.20
CA ASN A 103 -1.42 -10.04 10.94
C ASN A 103 -0.48 -9.07 11.70
N ALA A 104 0.78 -9.48 11.85
CA ALA A 104 1.74 -8.84 12.73
C ALA A 104 2.99 -8.49 11.96
N ALA A 105 3.66 -7.42 12.35
CA ALA A 105 5.00 -7.13 11.89
C ALA A 105 5.92 -6.88 13.07
N ILE A 106 7.18 -7.25 12.91
CA ILE A 106 8.26 -6.85 13.80
C ILE A 106 9.33 -6.10 13.02
N LEU A 107 10.03 -5.22 13.71
CA LEU A 107 11.23 -4.55 13.25
C LEU A 107 12.32 -4.77 14.29
N ILE A 108 13.34 -5.55 13.91
CA ILE A 108 14.56 -5.69 14.68
C ILE A 108 15.52 -4.58 14.25
N GLU A 109 16.12 -3.90 15.20
CA GLU A 109 17.10 -2.85 14.97
C GLU A 109 18.34 -3.09 15.81
N ILE A 110 19.49 -2.98 15.16
CA ILE A 110 20.79 -2.98 15.84
C ILE A 110 21.24 -1.53 15.93
N GLU A 111 21.20 -0.94 17.12
CA GLU A 111 21.67 0.44 17.32
C GLU A 111 23.19 0.51 17.17
N GLU A 112 23.70 1.63 16.63
CA GLU A 112 25.15 1.83 16.42
C GLU A 112 25.94 1.76 17.72
N ASN A 113 25.36 2.29 18.80
CA ASN A 113 26.00 2.38 20.11
C ASN A 113 25.67 1.18 21.02
N ASN A 114 24.79 0.26 20.61
CA ASN A 114 24.35 -0.85 21.47
C ASN A 114 24.09 -2.14 20.67
N ILE A 115 25.19 -2.73 20.19
CA ILE A 115 25.18 -3.88 19.27
C ILE A 115 24.65 -5.15 19.94
N HIS A 116 24.86 -5.30 21.25
CA HIS A 116 24.49 -6.50 22.01
C HIS A 116 23.04 -6.48 22.51
N GLN A 117 22.36 -5.32 22.51
CA GLN A 117 21.01 -5.17 23.02
C GLN A 117 20.08 -4.63 21.94
N PRO A 118 19.61 -5.50 21.03
CA PRO A 118 18.79 -5.07 19.90
C PRO A 118 17.45 -4.52 20.37
N LEU A 119 16.91 -3.60 19.57
CA LEU A 119 15.55 -3.12 19.71
C LEU A 119 14.59 -3.97 18.88
N ILE A 120 13.42 -4.26 19.43
CA ILE A 120 12.32 -4.93 18.74
C ILE A 120 11.09 -4.05 18.85
N SER A 121 10.62 -3.52 17.73
CA SER A 121 9.27 -2.95 17.65
C SER A 121 8.32 -3.98 17.07
N SER A 122 7.12 -4.11 17.62
CA SER A 122 6.06 -4.96 17.06
C SER A 122 4.75 -4.19 16.93
N TRP A 123 3.94 -4.56 15.94
CA TRP A 123 2.62 -3.97 15.76
C TRP A 123 1.69 -4.88 14.96
N GLN A 124 0.39 -4.72 15.21
CA GLN A 124 -0.67 -5.25 14.36
C GLN A 124 -0.76 -4.43 13.07
N VAL A 125 -0.83 -5.11 11.92
CA VAL A 125 -0.70 -4.47 10.61
C VAL A 125 -2.03 -3.99 10.04
N LEU A 126 -3.03 -4.86 9.99
CA LEU A 126 -4.40 -4.56 9.57
C LEU A 126 -5.33 -4.54 10.77
N LEU A 127 -6.32 -3.66 10.76
CA LEU A 127 -7.28 -3.56 11.85
C LEU A 127 -8.43 -4.56 11.67
N PRO A 128 -9.05 -5.04 12.77
CA PRO A 128 -10.27 -5.84 12.72
C PRO A 128 -11.39 -5.11 11.99
N THR A 129 -12.31 -5.88 11.40
CA THR A 129 -13.46 -5.36 10.64
C THR A 129 -14.31 -4.44 11.51
N ALA A 130 -14.55 -4.85 12.76
CA ALA A 130 -15.33 -4.08 13.73
C ALA A 130 -14.69 -2.71 13.97
N GLU A 131 -13.37 -2.64 14.11
CA GLU A 131 -12.67 -1.36 14.27
C GLU A 131 -12.82 -0.50 13.03
N ILE A 132 -12.50 -1.01 11.83
CA ILE A 132 -12.56 -0.24 10.58
C ILE A 132 -13.98 0.31 10.31
N THR A 133 -15.00 -0.49 10.60
CA THR A 133 -16.41 -0.13 10.35
C THR A 133 -17.04 0.72 11.44
N SER A 134 -16.44 0.77 12.65
CA SER A 134 -16.97 1.54 13.79
C SER A 134 -16.95 3.05 13.60
N SER A 135 -16.12 3.57 12.68
CA SER A 135 -15.92 5.00 12.50
C SER A 135 -16.07 5.44 11.06
N LEU A 136 -16.60 6.65 10.88
CA LEU A 136 -16.64 7.28 9.57
C LEU A 136 -15.27 7.87 9.16
N VAL A 137 -14.37 8.06 10.12
CA VAL A 137 -13.04 8.66 9.91
C VAL A 137 -11.99 7.56 9.81
N PRO A 138 -10.98 7.67 8.91
CA PRO A 138 -9.91 6.69 8.85
C PRO A 138 -9.16 6.58 10.18
N HIS A 139 -8.98 5.35 10.65
CA HIS A 139 -8.21 5.07 11.86
C HIS A 139 -6.76 5.50 11.71
N LEU A 140 -6.23 6.14 12.75
CA LEU A 140 -4.86 6.62 12.83
C LEU A 140 -4.13 5.82 13.91
N SER A 141 -3.04 5.16 13.52
CA SER A 141 -2.13 4.54 14.48
C SER A 141 -0.83 5.34 14.56
N CYS A 142 -0.29 5.44 15.77
CA CYS A 142 1.02 6.00 16.05
C CYS A 142 2.07 4.90 15.94
N PHE A 143 3.21 5.21 15.31
CA PHE A 143 4.34 4.31 15.14
C PHE A 143 5.64 4.98 15.58
N PRO A 144 6.61 4.22 16.11
CA PRO A 144 6.47 2.81 16.54
C PRO A 144 5.46 2.68 17.70
N VAL A 145 4.76 1.53 17.79
CA VAL A 145 3.70 1.31 18.79
C VAL A 145 4.32 1.04 20.16
N THR A 146 5.10 -0.03 20.28
CA THR A 146 5.90 -0.33 21.46
C THR A 146 7.22 -0.90 20.98
N THR A 147 8.30 -0.42 21.58
CA THR A 147 9.65 -0.89 21.30
C THR A 147 10.22 -1.49 22.57
N TYR A 148 10.84 -2.64 22.43
CA TYR A 148 11.46 -3.38 23.52
C TYR A 148 12.95 -3.47 23.29
N ARG A 149 13.75 -3.41 24.35
CA ARG A 149 15.19 -3.68 24.33
C ARG A 149 15.47 -5.04 24.93
N LEU A 150 16.21 -5.86 24.19
CA LEU A 150 16.67 -7.16 24.65
C LEU A 150 17.97 -7.01 25.45
N ASN A 151 18.19 -7.93 26.38
CA ASN A 151 19.45 -7.94 27.13
C ASN A 151 20.61 -8.56 26.34
N ASP A 152 20.31 -9.52 25.47
CA ASP A 152 21.30 -10.23 24.66
C ASP A 152 20.74 -10.51 23.26
N ARG A 153 21.51 -10.10 22.25
CA ARG A 153 21.27 -10.37 20.84
C ARG A 153 21.27 -11.87 20.51
N SER A 154 22.06 -12.67 21.23
CA SER A 154 22.20 -14.12 20.94
C SER A 154 20.86 -14.86 21.01
N HIS A 155 19.92 -14.36 21.83
CA HIS A 155 18.60 -14.93 21.98
C HIS A 155 17.79 -14.89 20.67
N LEU A 156 17.93 -13.83 19.86
CA LEU A 156 17.25 -13.69 18.56
C LEU A 156 17.68 -14.77 17.56
N SER A 157 18.95 -15.15 17.58
CA SER A 157 19.52 -16.17 16.70
C SER A 157 19.42 -17.58 17.28
N SER A 158 18.77 -17.77 18.44
CA SER A 158 18.58 -19.11 18.98
C SER A 158 17.62 -19.92 18.12
N GLN A 159 17.86 -21.23 18.05
CA GLN A 159 17.02 -22.18 17.33
C GLN A 159 15.55 -22.07 17.74
N VAL A 160 15.25 -22.08 19.04
CA VAL A 160 13.88 -22.00 19.55
C VAL A 160 13.14 -20.75 19.05
N HIS A 161 13.77 -19.57 19.12
CA HIS A 161 13.12 -18.35 18.64
C HIS A 161 12.97 -18.32 17.12
N CYS A 162 13.92 -18.87 16.37
CA CYS A 162 13.83 -18.95 14.91
C CYS A 162 12.73 -19.92 14.45
N GLU A 163 12.62 -21.09 15.09
CA GLU A 163 11.54 -22.05 14.87
C GLU A 163 10.17 -21.44 15.15
N LEU A 164 10.02 -20.71 16.27
CA LEU A 164 8.78 -20.00 16.60
C LEU A 164 8.42 -18.94 15.56
N LEU A 165 9.39 -18.13 15.12
CA LEU A 165 9.15 -17.15 14.06
C LEU A 165 8.75 -17.82 12.75
N MET A 166 9.28 -19.02 12.46
CA MET A 166 8.82 -19.79 11.30
C MET A 166 7.39 -20.29 11.45
N ASP A 167 7.04 -20.79 12.64
CA ASP A 167 5.68 -21.24 12.92
C ASP A 167 4.66 -20.09 12.78
N PHE A 168 5.01 -18.90 13.28
CA PHE A 168 4.18 -17.70 13.13
C PHE A 168 4.04 -17.20 11.70
N MET A 169 4.96 -17.54 10.79
CA MET A 169 4.84 -17.14 9.39
C MET A 169 3.81 -17.98 8.64
N TYR A 170 3.66 -19.27 8.99
CA TYR A 170 2.91 -20.24 8.17
C TYR A 170 1.80 -20.99 8.88
N ASN A 171 1.98 -21.36 10.14
CA ASN A 171 1.18 -22.39 10.79
C ASN A 171 0.28 -21.83 11.90
N THR A 172 0.78 -20.85 12.66
CA THR A 172 0.01 -20.26 13.75
C THR A 172 -0.98 -19.25 13.16
N ILE A 173 -2.25 -19.64 13.07
CA ILE A 173 -3.34 -18.75 12.66
C ILE A 173 -4.44 -18.83 13.70
N GLU A 174 -4.83 -17.69 14.25
CA GLU A 174 -5.99 -17.58 15.13
C GLU A 174 -6.91 -16.48 14.62
N TYR A 175 -8.20 -16.81 14.48
CA TYR A 175 -9.24 -15.87 14.10
C TYR A 175 -10.14 -15.57 15.28
N SER A 176 -10.71 -14.36 15.31
CA SER A 176 -11.83 -14.07 16.19
C SER A 176 -12.98 -15.06 15.89
N LYS A 177 -13.70 -15.46 16.94
CA LYS A 177 -14.77 -16.45 16.84
C LYS A 177 -16.13 -15.76 16.70
N SER A 178 -17.00 -16.27 15.83
CA SER A 178 -18.38 -15.81 15.69
C SER A 178 -19.38 -16.94 15.90
N TYR A 179 -20.61 -16.61 16.31
CA TYR A 179 -21.68 -17.58 16.48
C TYR A 179 -22.52 -17.67 15.20
N LYS A 180 -22.56 -18.86 14.59
CA LYS A 180 -23.39 -19.17 13.42
C LYS A 180 -24.20 -20.42 13.72
N ALA A 181 -25.53 -20.33 13.64
CA ALA A 181 -26.45 -21.42 13.94
C ALA A 181 -26.12 -22.13 15.28
N TYR A 182 -25.93 -21.35 16.35
CA TYR A 182 -25.56 -21.82 17.70
C TYR A 182 -24.22 -22.54 17.82
N ARG A 183 -23.36 -22.48 16.79
CA ARG A 183 -21.99 -23.01 16.84
C ARG A 183 -20.99 -21.87 16.74
N GLN A 184 -19.91 -21.99 17.49
CA GLN A 184 -18.78 -21.08 17.41
C GLN A 184 -17.91 -21.49 16.23
N VAL A 185 -17.69 -20.57 15.29
CA VAL A 185 -16.94 -20.80 14.05
C VAL A 185 -15.90 -19.70 13.89
N ASP A 186 -14.76 -20.01 13.26
CA ASP A 186 -13.77 -19.02 12.89
C ASP A 186 -14.36 -17.97 11.95
N GLU A 187 -14.18 -16.70 12.28
CA GLU A 187 -14.56 -15.59 11.43
C GLU A 187 -13.44 -15.30 10.42
N ILE A 188 -13.26 -16.21 9.47
CA ILE A 188 -12.22 -16.16 8.44
C ILE A 188 -12.28 -14.92 7.51
N ARG A 189 -13.36 -14.13 7.60
CA ARG A 189 -13.53 -12.86 6.88
C ARG A 189 -12.82 -11.70 7.57
N ASP A 190 -12.47 -11.87 8.84
CA ASP A 190 -11.68 -10.91 9.58
C ASP A 190 -10.19 -11.24 9.53
N VAL A 191 -9.37 -10.30 9.99
CA VAL A 191 -7.92 -10.49 10.09
C VAL A 191 -7.56 -11.43 11.24
N PRO A 192 -6.47 -12.19 11.14
CA PRO A 192 -5.94 -12.95 12.25
C PRO A 192 -5.59 -12.07 13.45
N GLU A 193 -5.66 -12.69 14.62
CA GLU A 193 -5.19 -12.12 15.86
C GLU A 193 -3.65 -12.06 15.86
N SER A 194 -3.09 -10.95 16.36
CA SER A 194 -1.64 -10.71 16.32
C SER A 194 -0.92 -10.96 17.64
N HIS A 195 -1.62 -11.47 18.64
CA HIS A 195 -1.13 -11.50 20.02
C HIS A 195 0.05 -12.47 20.21
N TYR A 196 0.19 -13.53 19.41
CA TYR A 196 1.34 -14.43 19.57
C TYR A 196 2.65 -13.72 19.22
N VAL A 197 2.69 -12.96 18.12
CA VAL A 197 3.88 -12.19 17.72
C VAL A 197 4.02 -10.91 18.55
N CYS A 198 2.94 -10.12 18.68
CA CYS A 198 2.99 -8.80 19.30
C CYS A 198 3.07 -8.81 20.82
N GLN A 199 2.70 -9.92 21.48
CA GLN A 199 2.66 -9.99 22.95
C GLN A 199 3.41 -11.22 23.47
N TRP A 200 2.96 -12.43 23.11
CA TRP A 200 3.46 -13.67 23.72
C TRP A 200 4.95 -13.93 23.42
N TRP A 201 5.37 -13.83 22.16
CA TRP A 201 6.75 -14.07 21.72
C TRP A 201 7.73 -13.09 22.38
N ILE A 202 7.34 -11.83 22.49
CA ILE A 202 8.13 -10.78 23.14
C ILE A 202 8.36 -11.10 24.62
N GLN A 203 7.36 -11.66 25.29
CA GLN A 203 7.45 -12.04 26.70
C GLN A 203 8.36 -13.26 26.95
N GLN A 204 8.72 -14.02 25.91
CA GLN A 204 9.63 -15.17 26.06
C GLN A 204 11.08 -14.75 26.28
N PHE A 205 11.44 -13.49 25.98
CA PHE A 205 12.80 -13.01 26.18
C PHE A 205 13.07 -12.64 27.65
N GLN A 206 14.07 -13.30 28.25
CA GLN A 206 14.44 -13.04 29.64
C GLN A 206 14.98 -11.62 29.85
N GLY A 207 14.33 -10.91 30.78
CA GLY A 207 14.71 -9.56 31.22
C GLY A 207 14.54 -8.48 30.14
N ILE A 208 13.70 -8.71 29.14
CA ILE A 208 13.30 -7.71 28.14
C ILE A 208 12.72 -6.46 28.83
N LYS A 209 13.03 -5.27 28.31
CA LYS A 209 12.56 -3.99 28.87
C LYS A 209 11.84 -3.18 27.82
N ILE A 210 10.83 -2.41 28.23
CA ILE A 210 10.20 -1.42 27.36
C ILE A 210 11.19 -0.26 27.18
N GLU A 211 11.39 0.14 25.92
CA GLU A 211 12.26 1.27 25.59
C GLU A 211 11.55 2.59 25.85
N ASN A 212 11.87 3.20 27.00
CA ASN A 212 11.23 4.43 27.47
C ASN A 212 11.96 5.72 27.05
N ASN A 213 13.03 5.65 26.25
CA ASN A 213 13.80 6.85 25.87
C ASN A 213 12.97 7.79 24.98
N SER A 214 12.41 8.80 25.62
CA SER A 214 11.61 9.89 25.06
C SER A 214 12.35 10.77 24.04
N ASN A 215 13.68 10.75 24.03
CA ASN A 215 14.49 11.52 23.09
C ASN A 215 14.68 10.82 21.73
N LEU A 216 14.30 9.55 21.59
CA LEU A 216 14.43 8.74 20.37
C LEU A 216 13.09 8.41 19.69
N SER A 217 11.95 8.71 20.32
CA SER A 217 10.64 8.34 19.77
C SER A 217 10.12 9.41 18.80
N ILE A 218 10.66 9.44 17.58
CA ILE A 218 9.97 10.13 16.47
C ILE A 218 8.70 9.33 16.20
N GLN A 219 7.63 9.70 16.88
CA GLN A 219 6.32 9.13 16.65
C GLN A 219 5.68 9.80 15.46
N PHE A 220 5.20 9.00 14.53
CA PHE A 220 4.40 9.48 13.41
C PHE A 220 3.09 8.72 13.31
N LYS A 221 2.10 9.37 12.69
CA LYS A 221 0.79 8.78 12.47
C LYS A 221 0.67 8.22 11.07
N LYS A 222 0.13 7.01 10.92
CA LYS A 222 -0.31 6.47 9.62
C LYS A 222 -1.81 6.19 9.67
N LYS A 223 -2.47 6.52 8.56
CA LYS A 223 -3.87 6.17 8.33
C LYS A 223 -3.95 4.72 7.88
N HIS A 224 -4.74 3.91 8.58
CA HIS A 224 -5.25 2.64 8.08
C HIS A 224 -6.22 2.94 6.96
N ARG A 225 -5.74 2.79 5.72
CA ARG A 225 -6.57 2.89 4.51
C ARG A 225 -6.98 1.49 4.07
N ASP A 226 -7.59 0.77 4.99
CA ASP A 226 -8.26 -0.49 4.72
C ASP A 226 -9.73 -0.21 4.49
N GLN A 227 -10.25 -0.62 3.35
CA GLN A 227 -11.62 -0.37 2.92
C GLN A 227 -12.24 -1.71 2.58
N ILE A 228 -13.15 -2.15 3.44
CA ILE A 228 -13.80 -3.45 3.31
C ILE A 228 -14.97 -3.25 2.35
N ARG A 229 -14.78 -3.60 1.08
CA ARG A 229 -15.87 -3.68 0.11
C ARG A 229 -16.40 -5.11 0.11
N TRP A 230 -17.65 -5.27 0.52
CA TRP A 230 -18.33 -6.54 0.52
C TRP A 230 -19.50 -6.48 -0.46
N ASN A 231 -19.36 -7.11 -1.62
CA ASN A 231 -20.45 -7.27 -2.58
C ASN A 231 -20.67 -8.76 -2.87
N ASN A 232 -21.39 -9.44 -1.99
CA ASN A 232 -21.65 -10.89 -2.05
C ASN A 232 -20.40 -11.78 -2.20
N ALA A 233 -19.23 -11.29 -1.79
CA ALA A 233 -17.98 -12.04 -1.81
C ALA A 233 -17.81 -12.86 -0.51
N GLN A 234 -17.16 -14.03 -0.60
CA GLN A 234 -16.83 -14.83 0.58
C GLN A 234 -15.80 -14.14 1.48
N ILE A 235 -14.78 -13.52 0.89
CA ILE A 235 -13.73 -12.77 1.59
C ILE A 235 -13.66 -11.37 0.98
N PRO A 236 -13.76 -10.29 1.79
CA PRO A 236 -13.75 -8.93 1.27
C PRO A 236 -12.36 -8.53 0.79
N PHE A 237 -12.30 -7.60 -0.17
CA PHE A 237 -11.04 -6.97 -0.52
C PHE A 237 -10.45 -6.26 0.70
N ARG A 238 -9.18 -6.54 0.99
CA ARG A 238 -8.38 -5.83 1.98
C ARG A 238 -7.08 -5.39 1.38
N ARG A 239 -6.59 -4.25 1.87
CA ARG A 239 -5.32 -3.72 1.37
C ARG A 239 -4.15 -4.58 1.86
N SER A 240 -3.10 -4.66 1.04
CA SER A 240 -1.87 -5.38 1.34
C SER A 240 -1.29 -4.96 2.69
N GLY A 241 -1.11 -5.94 3.58
CA GLY A 241 -0.45 -5.77 4.86
C GLY A 241 1.04 -5.53 4.67
N LEU A 242 1.69 -6.23 3.74
CA LEU A 242 3.11 -6.04 3.45
C LEU A 242 3.39 -4.61 2.98
N TRP A 243 2.54 -4.04 2.12
CA TRP A 243 2.66 -2.64 1.71
C TRP A 243 2.49 -1.67 2.88
N MET A 244 1.60 -1.98 3.84
CA MET A 244 1.51 -1.19 5.07
C MET A 244 2.81 -1.26 5.88
N THR A 245 3.35 -2.46 6.06
CA THR A 245 4.61 -2.72 6.75
C THR A 245 5.77 -1.96 6.10
N ILE A 246 5.91 -2.02 4.76
CA ILE A 246 6.96 -1.29 4.01
C ILE A 246 6.89 0.21 4.31
N LYS A 247 5.68 0.79 4.23
CA LYS A 247 5.46 2.21 4.52
C LYS A 247 5.80 2.59 5.97
N VAL A 248 5.57 1.71 6.93
CA VAL A 248 5.89 1.96 8.35
C VAL A 248 7.39 1.86 8.56
N VAL A 249 8.00 0.74 8.17
CA VAL A 249 9.43 0.46 8.32
C VAL A 249 10.28 1.58 7.71
N PHE A 250 10.00 1.96 6.47
CA PHE A 250 10.81 2.98 5.80
C PHE A 250 10.67 4.34 6.45
N HIS A 251 9.48 4.65 6.97
CA HIS A 251 9.28 5.88 7.70
C HIS A 251 10.02 5.86 9.04
N ILE A 252 10.04 4.74 9.76
CA ILE A 252 10.84 4.57 10.98
C ILE A 252 12.33 4.80 10.68
N ILE A 253 12.87 4.11 9.67
CA ILE A 253 14.29 4.21 9.30
C ILE A 253 14.64 5.65 8.93
N LEU A 254 13.86 6.28 8.05
CA LEU A 254 14.10 7.67 7.62
C LEU A 254 13.94 8.65 8.77
N SER A 255 12.96 8.45 9.66
CA SER A 255 12.78 9.27 10.85
C SER A 255 13.99 9.22 11.75
N LYS A 256 14.46 8.02 12.11
CA LYS A 256 15.64 7.86 12.95
C LYS A 256 16.91 8.47 12.35
N ARG A 257 17.05 8.41 11.02
CA ARG A 257 18.29 8.79 10.33
C ARG A 257 18.33 10.25 9.88
N LEU A 258 17.18 10.84 9.58
CA LEU A 258 17.08 12.19 9.00
C LEU A 258 16.31 13.18 9.88
N GLY A 259 15.75 12.73 11.01
CA GLY A 259 15.07 13.62 11.97
C GLY A 259 13.93 14.42 11.33
N HIS A 260 14.01 15.75 11.39
CA HIS A 260 12.93 16.66 11.01
C HIS A 260 12.58 16.63 9.50
N ILE A 261 13.54 16.37 8.60
CA ILE A 261 13.27 16.29 7.15
C ILE A 261 12.69 14.93 6.72
N SER A 262 12.71 13.93 7.61
CA SER A 262 12.36 12.54 7.29
C SER A 262 11.00 12.36 6.64
N THR A 263 10.00 13.13 7.09
CA THR A 263 8.62 13.02 6.58
C THR A 263 8.55 13.43 5.11
N VAL A 264 9.29 14.45 4.70
CA VAL A 264 9.31 14.93 3.32
C VAL A 264 10.06 13.95 2.44
N ILE A 265 11.25 13.52 2.87
CA ILE A 265 12.04 12.52 2.15
C ILE A 265 11.27 11.21 1.97
N TYR A 266 10.59 10.74 3.03
CA TYR A 266 9.72 9.57 2.96
C TYR A 266 8.58 9.75 1.95
N LYS A 267 7.87 10.89 1.97
CA LYS A 267 6.75 11.13 1.05
C LYS A 267 7.22 11.19 -0.39
N LEU A 268 8.35 11.84 -0.64
CA LEU A 268 8.95 11.95 -1.97
C LEU A 268 9.44 10.58 -2.46
N PHE A 269 10.15 9.84 -1.62
CA PHE A 269 10.62 8.48 -1.92
C PHE A 269 9.49 7.53 -2.28
N ILE A 270 8.42 7.48 -1.47
CA ILE A 270 7.25 6.64 -1.76
C ILE A 270 6.56 7.10 -3.06
N THR A 271 6.50 8.40 -3.32
CA THR A 271 5.88 8.92 -4.56
C THR A 271 6.71 8.55 -5.78
N HIS A 272 8.03 8.65 -5.70
CA HIS A 272 8.91 8.24 -6.80
C HIS A 272 8.86 6.72 -7.05
N PHE A 273 8.82 5.91 -5.99
CA PHE A 273 8.58 4.46 -6.11
C PHE A 273 7.25 4.16 -6.83
N LEU A 274 6.17 4.85 -6.47
CA LEU A 274 4.87 4.69 -7.14
C LEU A 274 4.92 5.06 -8.64
N VAL A 275 5.67 6.10 -9.00
CA VAL A 275 5.91 6.45 -10.42
C VAL A 275 6.69 5.36 -11.14
N TYR A 276 7.79 4.89 -10.54
CA TYR A 276 8.59 3.79 -11.08
C TYR A 276 7.74 2.56 -11.37
N VAL A 277 6.87 2.22 -10.42
CA VAL A 277 5.92 1.11 -10.53
C VAL A 277 4.95 1.29 -11.71
N ILE A 278 4.39 2.49 -11.91
CA ILE A 278 3.52 2.76 -13.06
C ILE A 278 4.27 2.63 -14.37
N CYS A 279 5.52 3.09 -14.46
CA CYS A 279 6.33 2.93 -15.67
C CYS A 279 6.62 1.45 -16.01
N LYS A 280 6.52 0.55 -15.02
CA LYS A 280 6.68 -0.90 -15.15
C LYS A 280 5.34 -1.64 -15.29
N ALA A 281 4.23 -0.92 -15.33
CA ALA A 281 2.89 -1.48 -15.43
C ALA A 281 2.71 -2.25 -16.76
N ASP A 282 1.93 -3.33 -16.73
CA ASP A 282 1.55 -4.07 -17.94
C ASP A 282 0.80 -3.15 -18.93
N PRO A 283 1.12 -3.18 -20.24
CA PRO A 283 0.38 -2.43 -21.26
C PRO A 283 -1.13 -2.68 -21.27
N ASN A 284 -1.59 -3.84 -20.79
CA ASN A 284 -2.99 -4.25 -20.77
C ASN A 284 -3.78 -3.73 -19.56
N ILE A 285 -3.18 -2.90 -18.70
CA ILE A 285 -3.89 -2.36 -17.54
C ILE A 285 -5.03 -1.45 -17.97
N SER A 286 -6.15 -1.56 -17.23
CA SER A 286 -7.29 -0.66 -17.39
C SER A 286 -6.85 0.81 -17.37
N THR A 287 -7.23 1.53 -18.42
CA THR A 287 -6.86 2.94 -18.55
C THR A 287 -7.45 3.79 -17.42
N ASP A 288 -8.63 3.43 -16.92
CA ASP A 288 -9.26 4.09 -15.77
C ASP A 288 -8.40 3.96 -14.50
N LEU A 289 -7.84 2.76 -14.27
CA LEU A 289 -6.93 2.53 -13.17
C LEU A 289 -5.64 3.35 -13.34
N LEU A 290 -5.06 3.37 -14.55
CA LEU A 290 -3.86 4.15 -14.84
C LEU A 290 -4.07 5.65 -14.58
N VAL A 291 -5.17 6.22 -15.09
CA VAL A 291 -5.54 7.62 -14.87
C VAL A 291 -5.71 7.90 -13.37
N HIS A 292 -6.36 6.99 -12.63
CA HIS A 292 -6.50 7.14 -11.18
C HIS A 292 -5.14 7.12 -10.45
N CYS A 293 -4.23 6.23 -10.84
CA CYS A 293 -2.89 6.14 -10.26
C CYS A 293 -2.11 7.44 -10.47
N ILE A 294 -2.17 8.01 -11.68
CA ILE A 294 -1.53 9.29 -12.02
C ILE A 294 -2.14 10.44 -11.23
N ARG A 295 -3.47 10.52 -11.14
CA ARG A 295 -4.17 11.53 -10.30
C ARG A 295 -3.69 11.47 -8.85
N LYS A 296 -3.48 10.28 -8.31
CA LYS A 296 -2.94 10.09 -6.96
C LYS A 296 -1.51 10.57 -6.82
N ILE A 297 -0.65 10.35 -7.82
CA ILE A 297 0.73 10.84 -7.82
C ILE A 297 0.73 12.37 -7.86
N VAL A 298 0.01 12.98 -8.81
CA VAL A 298 -0.05 14.46 -8.94
C VAL A 298 -0.52 15.09 -7.62
N ARG A 299 -1.59 14.57 -7.02
CA ARG A 299 -2.06 15.03 -5.69
C ARG A 299 -1.00 14.88 -4.59
N ARG A 300 -0.16 13.85 -4.64
CA ARG A 300 0.94 13.66 -3.66
C ARG A 300 2.06 14.65 -3.89
N VAL A 301 2.44 14.89 -5.14
CA VAL A 301 3.46 15.89 -5.51
C VAL A 301 3.04 17.26 -5.00
N ASN A 302 1.82 17.71 -5.29
CA ASN A 302 1.32 19.01 -4.80
C ASN A 302 1.35 19.12 -3.26
N LYS A 303 1.01 18.02 -2.56
CA LYS A 303 1.10 17.97 -1.08
C LYS A 303 2.54 18.03 -0.58
N ILE A 304 3.50 17.48 -1.31
CA ILE A 304 4.92 17.53 -0.96
C ILE A 304 5.47 18.95 -1.19
N GLU A 305 5.09 19.61 -2.28
CA GLU A 305 5.49 20.99 -2.57
C GLU A 305 5.10 21.95 -1.45
N HIS A 306 3.86 21.85 -0.96
CA HIS A 306 3.42 22.65 0.17
C HIS A 306 4.25 22.40 1.44
N LEU A 307 4.76 21.17 1.66
CA LEU A 307 5.62 20.87 2.80
C LEU A 307 7.02 21.44 2.62
N LEU A 308 7.55 21.42 1.40
CA LEU A 308 8.86 21.96 1.08
C LEU A 308 8.93 23.48 1.30
N LEU A 309 7.84 24.21 1.08
CA LEU A 309 7.77 25.65 1.40
C LEU A 309 7.96 25.96 2.89
N SER A 310 7.80 24.97 3.78
CA SER A 310 7.89 25.13 5.23
C SER A 310 9.21 24.67 5.85
N ILE A 311 10.15 24.16 5.05
CA ILE A 311 11.42 23.61 5.53
C ILE A 311 12.57 24.37 4.87
N ASP A 312 13.60 24.72 5.63
CA ASP A 312 14.85 25.26 5.09
C ASP A 312 15.72 24.10 4.56
N VAL A 313 15.61 23.80 3.26
CA VAL A 313 16.13 22.54 2.65
C VAL A 313 17.54 22.68 2.09
N ASN A 314 18.42 23.53 2.64
CA ASN A 314 19.70 23.82 1.98
C ASN A 314 20.58 22.59 1.71
N ASP A 315 20.56 21.56 2.56
CA ASP A 315 21.42 20.38 2.42
C ASP A 315 20.85 19.25 1.53
N VAL A 316 19.54 19.26 1.24
CA VAL A 316 18.86 18.19 0.47
C VAL A 316 18.09 18.75 -0.74
N ASN A 317 18.23 20.05 -1.02
CA ASN A 317 17.46 20.74 -2.04
C ASN A 317 17.69 20.10 -3.42
N GLU A 318 18.95 19.87 -3.79
CA GLU A 318 19.30 19.34 -5.11
C GLU A 318 18.69 17.95 -5.33
N TRP A 319 18.83 17.04 -4.36
CA TRP A 319 18.22 15.70 -4.45
C TRP A 319 16.70 15.76 -4.54
N VAL A 320 16.07 16.63 -3.74
CA VAL A 320 14.62 16.85 -3.79
C VAL A 320 14.19 17.37 -5.16
N GLN A 321 14.88 18.38 -5.71
CA GLN A 321 14.56 18.94 -7.03
C GLN A 321 14.76 17.90 -8.14
N ASN A 322 15.84 17.11 -8.09
CA ASN A 322 16.11 16.06 -9.07
C ASN A 322 15.01 14.99 -9.05
N MET A 323 14.64 14.49 -7.86
CA MET A 323 13.54 13.53 -7.72
C MET A 323 12.20 14.11 -8.21
N LYS A 324 11.91 15.39 -7.95
CA LYS A 324 10.72 16.06 -8.48
C LYS A 324 10.73 16.11 -10.00
N TYR A 325 11.87 16.49 -10.60
CA TYR A 325 12.03 16.56 -12.04
C TYR A 325 11.83 15.18 -12.68
N GLU A 326 12.44 14.13 -12.12
CA GLU A 326 12.26 12.75 -12.58
C GLU A 326 10.79 12.29 -12.49
N ILE A 327 10.11 12.60 -11.38
CA ILE A 327 8.68 12.32 -11.22
C ILE A 327 7.89 13.00 -12.35
N GLN A 328 8.09 14.28 -12.59
CA GLN A 328 7.35 15.03 -13.61
C GLN A 328 7.64 14.49 -15.02
N MET A 329 8.91 14.22 -15.33
CA MET A 329 9.32 13.66 -16.62
C MET A 329 8.66 12.31 -16.89
N LYS A 330 8.67 11.40 -15.90
CA LYS A 330 8.05 10.08 -16.03
C LYS A 330 6.52 10.15 -16.12
N ILE A 331 5.88 11.08 -15.39
CA ILE A 331 4.43 11.32 -15.55
C ILE A 331 4.11 11.75 -16.99
N ASN A 332 4.90 12.65 -17.57
CA ASN A 332 4.71 13.12 -18.94
C ASN A 332 4.88 11.98 -19.96
N GLN A 333 5.77 11.03 -19.72
CA GLN A 333 5.96 9.84 -20.57
C GLN A 333 4.75 8.90 -20.52
N VAL A 334 4.15 8.72 -19.33
CA VAL A 334 2.98 7.85 -19.17
C VAL A 334 1.71 8.51 -19.71
N LEU A 335 1.60 9.83 -19.65
CA LEU A 335 0.41 10.59 -20.05
C LEU A 335 0.80 11.85 -20.85
N PRO A 336 1.01 11.73 -22.17
CA PRO A 336 1.67 12.77 -22.96
C PRO A 336 0.81 14.00 -23.24
N LYS A 337 -0.51 13.94 -22.99
CA LYS A 337 -1.43 15.06 -23.29
C LYS A 337 -1.50 16.08 -22.12
N PRO A 338 -1.07 17.33 -22.31
CA PRO A 338 -1.08 18.36 -21.27
C PRO A 338 -2.49 18.78 -20.84
N GLU A 339 -3.50 18.68 -21.71
CA GLU A 339 -4.91 18.96 -21.40
C GLU A 339 -5.44 18.10 -20.23
N TRP A 340 -5.01 16.84 -20.18
CA TRP A 340 -5.39 15.92 -19.10
C TRP A 340 -4.67 16.24 -17.80
N GLN A 341 -3.40 16.66 -17.86
CA GLN A 341 -2.65 17.10 -16.69
C GLN A 341 -3.28 18.36 -16.05
N ASN A 342 -3.70 19.31 -16.88
CA ASN A 342 -4.37 20.53 -16.45
C ASN A 342 -5.72 20.25 -15.77
N SER A 343 -6.52 19.33 -16.31
CA SER A 343 -7.79 18.91 -15.68
C SER A 343 -7.61 18.30 -14.27
N ILE A 344 -6.45 17.70 -14.02
CA ILE A 344 -6.10 17.10 -12.72
C ILE A 344 -5.61 18.17 -11.74
N GLN A 345 -4.84 19.15 -12.21
CA GLN A 345 -4.32 20.26 -11.39
C GLN A 345 -5.42 21.22 -10.91
N VAL A 346 -6.40 21.57 -11.75
CA VAL A 346 -7.52 22.47 -11.39
C VAL A 346 -8.36 21.94 -10.21
N ASN A 347 -8.40 20.62 -10.01
CA ASN A 347 -9.08 19.98 -8.88
C ASN A 347 -8.28 20.02 -7.56
N GLY A 348 -7.01 20.43 -7.57
CA GLY A 348 -6.12 20.45 -6.41
C GLY A 348 -6.15 21.77 -5.64
N GLU A 349 -6.34 22.90 -6.32
CA GLU A 349 -6.31 24.25 -5.73
C GLU A 349 -7.63 24.62 -5.05
N THR A 350 -8.76 24.09 -5.51
CA THR A 350 -10.10 24.40 -4.99
C THR A 350 -10.39 23.83 -3.60
N LYS A 351 -9.53 22.96 -3.04
CA LYS A 351 -9.80 22.27 -1.77
C LYS A 351 -9.30 22.94 -0.50
N TYR A 352 -8.47 23.99 -0.61
CA TYR A 352 -7.95 24.72 0.55
C TYR A 352 -8.58 26.12 0.77
N GLN A 353 -9.60 26.49 -0.03
CA GLN A 353 -10.36 27.74 0.13
C GLN A 353 -11.90 27.56 0.07
N LEU A 354 -12.44 26.44 0.56
CA LEU A 354 -13.90 26.29 0.66
C LEU A 354 -14.42 26.85 1.99
N PHE A 355 -14.58 28.18 2.03
CA PHE A 355 -15.58 28.78 2.89
C PHE A 355 -16.97 28.31 2.43
N MET A 356 -17.73 27.78 3.38
CA MET A 356 -19.12 27.34 3.25
C MET A 356 -20.03 28.45 2.69
N LYS A 357 -20.26 28.47 1.38
CA LYS A 357 -21.51 28.99 0.78
C LYS A 357 -21.65 28.53 -0.67
N ASN A 358 -22.71 27.74 -0.90
CA ASN A 358 -23.31 27.37 -2.18
C ASN A 358 -22.75 26.11 -2.87
N PHE A 359 -23.03 24.95 -2.28
CA PHE A 359 -23.10 23.69 -3.03
C PHE A 359 -24.51 23.54 -3.63
N ARG A 360 -24.61 23.40 -4.96
CA ARG A 360 -25.80 22.87 -5.65
C ARG A 360 -25.50 21.44 -6.11
N LEU A 361 -26.44 20.53 -5.89
CA LEU A 361 -26.23 19.08 -5.81
C LEU A 361 -26.49 18.31 -7.12
N ASN A 362 -26.38 18.93 -8.31
CA ASN A 362 -26.85 18.32 -9.57
C ASN A 362 -25.88 18.33 -10.77
N ASP A 363 -24.56 18.51 -10.60
CA ASP A 363 -23.63 18.36 -11.74
C ASP A 363 -23.19 16.90 -11.94
N PHE A 364 -23.85 16.23 -12.88
CA PHE A 364 -23.52 14.87 -13.34
C PHE A 364 -22.48 14.83 -14.48
N ASP A 365 -21.92 15.97 -14.90
CA ASP A 365 -21.09 16.05 -16.12
C ASP A 365 -19.55 15.99 -15.92
N ILE A 366 -19.06 15.55 -14.75
CA ILE A 366 -17.59 15.47 -14.50
C ILE A 366 -16.95 14.20 -15.14
N TYR A 367 -17.72 13.30 -15.76
CA TYR A 367 -17.24 11.99 -16.21
C TYR A 367 -17.24 11.72 -17.73
N LYS A 368 -17.39 12.72 -18.59
CA LYS A 368 -17.31 12.50 -20.05
C LYS A 368 -15.92 12.81 -20.61
N HIS A 369 -14.99 11.89 -20.40
CA HIS A 369 -14.08 11.52 -21.51
C HIS A 369 -14.54 10.15 -21.95
N SER A 370 -15.20 10.08 -23.12
CA SER A 370 -15.85 8.85 -23.54
C SER A 370 -14.78 7.77 -23.75
N TYR A 371 -15.00 6.60 -23.15
CA TYR A 371 -14.23 5.38 -23.36
C TYR A 371 -13.86 5.14 -24.83
N HIS A 372 -14.71 5.58 -25.77
CA HIS A 372 -14.47 5.53 -27.20
C HIS A 372 -13.25 6.33 -27.68
N GLU A 373 -13.02 7.55 -27.19
CA GLU A 373 -11.86 8.37 -27.60
C GLU A 373 -10.55 7.81 -27.03
N LEU A 374 -10.63 7.23 -25.83
CA LEU A 374 -9.51 6.61 -25.12
C LEU A 374 -9.09 5.29 -25.79
N ASN A 375 -10.06 4.44 -26.10
CA ASN A 375 -9.84 3.15 -26.76
C ASN A 375 -9.35 3.34 -28.21
N ALA A 376 -9.87 4.33 -28.94
CA ALA A 376 -9.38 4.66 -30.28
C ALA A 376 -7.90 5.09 -30.27
N TYR A 377 -7.47 5.84 -29.25
CA TYR A 377 -6.08 6.29 -29.14
C TYR A 377 -5.11 5.15 -28.79
N LEU A 378 -5.46 4.28 -27.84
CA LEU A 378 -4.63 3.14 -27.46
C LEU A 378 -4.48 2.14 -28.61
N ASN A 379 -5.55 1.91 -29.37
CA ASN A 379 -5.51 1.02 -30.53
C ASN A 379 -4.77 1.64 -31.72
N ASN A 380 -4.76 2.97 -31.86
CA ASN A 380 -4.03 3.66 -32.92
C ASN A 380 -2.50 3.69 -32.72
N GLN A 381 -1.98 3.39 -31.52
CA GLN A 381 -0.53 3.24 -31.30
C GLN A 381 0.00 1.86 -31.71
N ASN A 382 -0.87 0.86 -31.94
CA ASN A 382 -0.48 -0.49 -32.36
C ASN A 382 -0.49 -0.70 -33.88
N LEU A 383 -0.77 0.33 -34.69
CA LEU A 383 -0.94 0.20 -36.15
C LEU A 383 0.20 0.80 -37.00
N SER A 384 1.34 1.17 -36.41
CA SER A 384 2.55 1.55 -37.16
C SER A 384 3.51 0.37 -37.40
N GLN A 385 2.98 -0.83 -37.66
CA GLN A 385 3.65 -1.87 -38.43
C GLN A 385 2.64 -2.48 -39.41
N THR A 386 2.59 -1.87 -40.60
CA THR A 386 1.86 -2.37 -41.76
C THR A 386 2.50 -3.66 -42.28
N PHE A 387 1.74 -4.77 -42.25
CA PHE A 387 1.86 -5.81 -43.26
C PHE A 387 0.51 -5.88 -43.99
N ASP A 388 0.53 -5.47 -45.26
CA ASP A 388 -0.57 -5.57 -46.21
C ASP A 388 -0.91 -7.04 -46.47
N PHE A 389 -2.20 -7.40 -46.44
CA PHE A 389 -2.84 -8.30 -47.42
C PHE A 389 -4.38 -8.12 -47.38
N PHE A 390 -4.95 -7.90 -48.57
CA PHE A 390 -6.35 -7.66 -48.96
C PHE A 390 -7.29 -8.92 -48.82
N PRO A 391 -8.58 -8.92 -49.27
CA PRO A 391 -9.79 -8.39 -48.61
C PRO A 391 -10.97 -9.43 -48.60
N GLY A 392 -12.14 -9.10 -48.02
CA GLY A 392 -13.33 -9.95 -48.24
C GLY A 392 -14.61 -9.64 -47.44
N SER A 393 -15.47 -8.79 -48.02
CA SER A 393 -16.93 -8.94 -48.22
C SER A 393 -17.97 -9.21 -47.10
N ASN A 394 -19.04 -8.41 -47.17
CA ASN A 394 -20.49 -8.68 -46.97
C ASN A 394 -21.07 -8.63 -45.53
N ASN A 395 -21.88 -7.61 -45.21
CA ASN A 395 -23.35 -7.46 -45.38
C ASN A 395 -24.18 -8.33 -44.41
N TYR A 396 -25.05 -7.71 -43.59
CA TYR A 396 -26.52 -7.91 -43.55
C TYR A 396 -27.18 -7.22 -42.33
N ASP A 397 -28.04 -6.24 -42.65
CA ASP A 397 -29.41 -5.92 -42.20
C ASP A 397 -29.86 -5.86 -40.72
N GLU A 398 -30.35 -4.66 -40.42
CA GLU A 398 -31.58 -4.25 -39.71
C GLU A 398 -32.61 -5.32 -39.30
N PHE A 399 -33.18 -5.16 -38.10
CA PHE A 399 -34.63 -5.23 -37.87
C PHE A 399 -35.06 -4.40 -36.65
N SER A 400 -36.26 -3.86 -36.75
CA SER A 400 -36.87 -2.81 -35.94
C SER A 400 -38.21 -3.25 -35.33
N HIS A 401 -38.62 -2.54 -34.26
CA HIS A 401 -39.98 -2.41 -33.66
C HIS A 401 -40.61 -3.67 -32.98
N VAL A 402 -41.35 -3.61 -31.86
CA VAL A 402 -42.56 -2.82 -31.54
C VAL A 402 -42.82 -2.78 -30.00
N ASN A 403 -43.20 -1.58 -29.49
CA ASN A 403 -44.20 -1.17 -28.45
C ASN A 403 -45.06 -2.26 -27.71
N GLN A 404 -45.65 -2.10 -26.51
CA GLN A 404 -46.17 -0.96 -25.73
C GLN A 404 -46.67 -1.46 -24.32
N ASP A 405 -46.68 -0.56 -23.32
CA ASP A 405 -47.61 -0.39 -22.16
C ASP A 405 -47.98 -1.59 -21.25
N ASP A 406 -48.21 -1.51 -19.93
CA ASP A 406 -48.27 -0.49 -18.88
C ASP A 406 -48.29 -1.29 -17.55
N ASP A 407 -47.57 -0.85 -16.50
CA ASP A 407 -47.96 -1.03 -15.09
C ASP A 407 -46.90 -0.38 -14.18
N ILE A 408 -47.23 0.79 -13.62
CA ILE A 408 -46.37 1.55 -12.68
C ILE A 408 -46.69 1.09 -11.25
N PRO A 409 -45.75 0.47 -10.51
CA PRO A 409 -45.97 0.14 -9.11
C PRO A 409 -45.80 1.39 -8.24
N SER A 410 -46.69 1.51 -7.24
CA SER A 410 -46.78 2.65 -6.34
C SER A 410 -45.47 2.95 -5.59
N ILE A 411 -45.21 4.23 -5.34
CA ILE A 411 -44.03 4.81 -4.65
C ILE A 411 -43.75 4.19 -3.25
N LYS A 412 -44.69 3.43 -2.68
CA LYS A 412 -44.49 2.70 -1.41
C LYS A 412 -43.74 1.36 -1.54
N GLU A 413 -43.74 0.70 -2.69
CA GLU A 413 -42.90 -0.51 -2.88
C GLU A 413 -41.42 -0.18 -3.13
N PHE A 414 -41.12 1.03 -3.61
CA PHE A 414 -39.75 1.49 -3.80
C PHE A 414 -39.02 1.77 -2.48
N THR A 415 -39.74 2.13 -1.43
CA THR A 415 -39.14 2.52 -0.13
C THR A 415 -38.76 1.31 0.73
N GLU A 416 -39.43 0.16 0.58
CA GLU A 416 -39.05 -1.07 1.31
C GLU A 416 -37.93 -1.86 0.61
N LYS A 417 -37.82 -1.81 -0.72
CA LYS A 417 -36.67 -2.37 -1.46
C LYS A 417 -35.40 -1.52 -1.36
N PHE A 418 -35.51 -0.22 -1.09
CA PHE A 418 -34.34 0.65 -0.91
C PHE A 418 -33.56 0.36 0.39
N ASN A 419 -34.21 -0.19 1.42
CA ASN A 419 -33.53 -0.55 2.67
C ASN A 419 -32.69 -1.84 2.59
N TYR A 420 -32.85 -2.65 1.53
CA TYR A 420 -32.01 -3.83 1.28
C TYR A 420 -30.86 -3.58 0.30
N THR A 421 -30.79 -2.37 -0.28
CA THR A 421 -29.76 -1.97 -1.26
C THR A 421 -29.00 -0.72 -0.81
N ILE A 422 -28.83 -0.53 0.51
CA ILE A 422 -27.75 0.32 1.04
C ILE A 422 -26.51 -0.56 1.21
N GLY A 423 -26.15 -1.25 0.13
CA GLY A 423 -24.79 -1.59 -0.20
C GLY A 423 -24.11 -0.35 -0.78
N ILE A 424 -24.16 0.77 -0.07
CA ILE A 424 -23.28 1.89 -0.36
C ILE A 424 -21.90 1.40 0.05
N ALA A 425 -21.16 0.87 -0.94
CA ALA A 425 -19.73 0.98 -0.92
C ALA A 425 -19.43 2.45 -0.64
N LEU A 426 -19.10 2.75 0.62
CA LEU A 426 -18.71 4.06 1.11
C LEU A 426 -17.36 4.41 0.46
N THR A 427 -17.40 4.71 -0.83
CA THR A 427 -16.34 5.38 -1.57
C THR A 427 -16.30 6.82 -1.09
N ARG A 428 -15.82 7.00 0.14
CA ARG A 428 -15.66 8.31 0.76
C ARG A 428 -14.69 9.15 -0.06
N ILE A 429 -15.26 10.23 -0.57
CA ILE A 429 -14.60 11.45 -1.00
C ILE A 429 -13.63 11.87 0.12
N GLU A 430 -12.34 11.93 -0.19
CA GLU A 430 -11.30 12.36 0.74
C GLU A 430 -11.60 13.81 1.19
N PHE A 431 -11.91 14.04 2.47
CA PHE A 431 -11.79 15.36 3.10
C PHE A 431 -10.32 15.64 3.46
#